data_AF-A0A966TKQ0-F1
#
_entry.id   AF-A0A966TKQ0-F1
#
_cell.length_a   1.000
_cell.length_b   1.000
_cell.length_c   1.000
_cell.angle_alpha   90.00
_cell.angle_beta   90.00
_cell.angle_gamma   90.00
#
_symmetry.space_group_name_H-M   'P 1'
#
loop_
_entity.id
_entity.type
_entity.pdbx_description
1 polymer ?
#
loop_
_entity_poly.entity_id
_entity_poly.type
_entity_poly.pdbx_seq_one_letter_code
_entity_poly.pdbx_strand_id
1 'polypeptide(L)'
;MKSTDKVYNNTMPVVYVLFLKSKPEEIRYVGVTKYETAATRLKGHRSAALKGMKLPVYDWMRKHGVDSIDAAIIKSFLTLEEAYAAEKQL
;
A
#
# COMPACT_ATOMS: atom_id res chain seq x y z
N MET A 1 10.13 -12.18 -29.83
CA MET A 1 8.91 -11.38 -29.60
C MET A 1 8.31 -11.77 -28.26
N LYS A 2 8.51 -10.95 -27.22
CA LYS A 2 7.67 -10.92 -26.01
C LYS A 2 7.62 -9.46 -25.57
N SER A 3 6.69 -8.71 -26.16
CA SER A 3 6.25 -7.44 -25.57
C SER A 3 5.47 -7.81 -24.31
N THR A 4 6.02 -7.45 -23.17
CA THR A 4 5.31 -7.40 -21.89
C THR A 4 5.33 -5.97 -21.40
N ASP A 5 4.97 -5.03 -22.27
CA ASP A 5 4.64 -3.69 -21.84
C ASP A 5 3.26 -3.79 -21.22
N LYS A 6 3.22 -4.04 -19.91
CA LYS A 6 2.04 -3.73 -19.12
C LYS A 6 1.72 -2.28 -19.45
N VAL A 7 0.50 -2.01 -19.93
CA VAL A 7 0.04 -0.65 -20.18
C VAL A 7 0.01 0.05 -18.82
N TYR A 8 1.10 0.76 -18.49
CA TYR A 8 1.20 1.55 -17.29
C TYR A 8 0.40 2.82 -17.55
N ASN A 9 -0.80 2.92 -16.99
CA ASN A 9 -1.43 4.22 -16.82
C ASN A 9 -0.40 5.12 -16.10
N ASN A 10 -0.23 6.34 -16.59
CA ASN A 10 0.73 7.34 -16.13
C ASN A 10 0.40 7.80 -14.69
N THR A 11 0.53 6.91 -13.71
CA THR A 11 0.20 7.16 -12.31
C THR A 11 1.43 7.67 -11.58
N MET A 12 1.28 8.85 -10.98
CA MET A 12 2.26 9.44 -10.08
C MET A 12 2.57 8.51 -8.91
N PRO A 13 3.83 8.44 -8.44
CA PRO A 13 4.16 7.81 -7.17
C PRO A 13 3.31 8.36 -6.03
N VAL A 14 2.81 7.48 -5.17
CA VAL A 14 1.97 7.86 -4.03
C VAL A 14 2.46 7.24 -2.74
N VAL A 15 2.32 8.01 -1.66
CA VAL A 15 2.38 7.49 -0.29
C VAL A 15 0.96 7.12 0.11
N TYR A 16 0.80 5.89 0.59
CA TYR A 16 -0.47 5.36 1.07
C TYR A 16 -0.33 4.84 2.50
N VAL A 17 -1.47 4.68 3.15
CA VAL A 17 -1.57 4.18 4.51
C VAL A 17 -2.49 2.97 4.59
N LEU A 18 -2.29 2.10 5.58
CA LEU A 18 -3.23 1.06 5.96
C LEU A 18 -3.78 1.31 7.37
N PHE A 19 -5.08 1.10 7.54
CA PHE A 19 -5.80 1.31 8.80
C PHE A 19 -6.96 0.33 8.95
N LEU A 20 -7.51 0.23 10.16
CA LEU A 20 -8.75 -0.50 10.40
C LEU A 20 -9.93 0.34 9.93
N LYS A 21 -10.87 -0.25 9.19
CA LYS A 21 -12.12 0.44 8.79
C LYS A 21 -12.90 1.02 9.96
N SER A 22 -12.86 0.36 11.12
CA SER A 22 -13.51 0.83 12.34
C SER A 22 -12.78 1.96 13.06
N LYS A 23 -11.52 2.24 12.68
CA LYS A 23 -10.63 3.23 13.30
C LYS A 23 -9.71 3.88 12.26
N PRO A 24 -10.26 4.66 11.31
CA PRO A 24 -9.50 5.22 10.20
C PRO A 24 -8.36 6.17 10.62
N GLU A 25 -8.45 6.74 11.83
CA GLU A 25 -7.43 7.58 12.43
C GLU A 25 -6.20 6.81 12.95
N GLU A 26 -6.34 5.51 13.23
CA GLU A 26 -5.24 4.66 13.69
C GLU A 26 -4.45 4.07 12.52
N ILE A 27 -3.49 4.85 11.99
CA ILE A 27 -2.58 4.38 10.94
C ILE A 27 -1.61 3.34 11.49
N ARG A 28 -1.50 2.20 10.81
CA ARG A 28 -0.62 1.08 11.23
C ARG A 28 0.50 0.76 10.24
N TYR A 29 0.39 1.29 9.03
CA TYR A 29 1.41 1.12 8.02
C TYR A 29 1.37 2.32 7.09
N VAL A 30 2.55 2.83 6.75
CA VAL A 30 2.78 3.80 5.69
C VAL A 30 3.65 3.12 4.65
N GLY A 31 3.36 3.34 3.37
CA GLY A 31 4.17 2.78 2.29
C GLY A 31 4.12 3.63 1.02
N VAL A 32 5.10 3.42 0.15
CA VAL A 32 5.16 4.03 -1.18
C VAL A 32 4.76 3.02 -2.26
N THR A 33 4.07 3.48 -3.29
CA THR A 33 3.88 2.72 -4.53
C THR A 33 4.08 3.62 -5.75
N LYS A 34 4.72 3.07 -6.78
CA LYS A 34 5.13 3.81 -7.97
C LYS A 34 4.06 3.82 -9.06
N TYR A 35 3.34 2.72 -9.23
CA TYR A 35 2.49 2.46 -10.40
C TYR A 35 1.15 1.80 -10.08
N GLU A 36 0.88 1.55 -8.80
CA GLU A 36 -0.34 0.86 -8.35
C GLU A 36 -1.16 1.82 -7.49
N THR A 37 -2.49 1.72 -7.57
CA THR A 37 -3.36 2.42 -6.63
C THR A 37 -3.22 1.82 -5.22
N ALA A 38 -3.60 2.57 -4.19
CA ALA A 38 -3.66 2.06 -2.82
C ALA A 38 -4.53 0.79 -2.72
N ALA A 39 -5.64 0.73 -3.47
CA ALA A 39 -6.50 -0.45 -3.53
C ALA A 39 -5.80 -1.69 -4.13
N THR A 40 -5.02 -1.52 -5.21
CA THR A 40 -4.25 -2.61 -5.80
C THR A 40 -3.16 -3.10 -4.83
N ARG A 41 -2.46 -2.17 -4.15
CA ARG A 41 -1.49 -2.51 -3.11
C ARG A 41 -2.13 -3.24 -1.93
N LEU A 42 -3.30 -2.81 -1.48
CA LEU A 42 -4.05 -3.47 -0.42
C LEU A 42 -4.39 -4.91 -0.79
N LYS A 43 -4.84 -5.18 -2.04
CA LYS A 43 -5.06 -6.56 -2.51
C LYS A 43 -3.79 -7.41 -2.40
N GLY A 44 -2.64 -6.85 -2.77
CA GLY A 44 -1.34 -7.49 -2.61
C GLY A 44 -1.01 -7.82 -1.15
N HIS A 45 -1.18 -6.85 -0.25
CA HIS A 45 -0.98 -7.02 1.19
C HIS A 45 -1.90 -8.08 1.79
N ARG A 46 -3.19 -8.06 1.45
CA ARG A 46 -4.16 -9.09 1.88
C ARG A 46 -3.73 -10.48 1.40
N SER A 47 -3.37 -10.61 0.12
CA SER A 47 -2.89 -11.89 -0.43
C SER A 47 -1.63 -12.39 0.27
N ALA A 48 -0.64 -11.52 0.51
CA ALA A 48 0.59 -11.86 1.22
C ALA A 48 0.31 -12.28 2.67
N ALA A 49 -0.58 -11.56 3.37
CA ALA A 49 -0.98 -11.89 4.73
C ALA A 49 -1.64 -13.26 4.80
N LEU A 50 -2.58 -13.57 3.88
CA LEU A 50 -3.27 -14.86 3.80
C LEU A 50 -2.32 -16.02 3.47
N LYS A 51 -1.27 -15.76 2.67
CA LYS A 51 -0.21 -16.74 2.35
C LYS A 51 0.76 -17.00 3.51
N GLY A 52 0.58 -16.35 4.66
CA GLY A 52 1.42 -16.55 5.83
C GLY A 52 2.79 -15.87 5.74
N MET A 53 2.93 -14.83 4.91
CA MET A 53 4.14 -14.01 4.89
C MET A 53 4.37 -13.41 6.29
N LYS A 54 5.62 -13.49 6.76
CA LYS A 54 6.02 -13.11 8.12
C LYS A 54 6.53 -11.67 8.14
N LEU A 55 5.62 -10.72 8.24
CA LEU A 55 5.93 -9.32 8.52
C LEU A 55 4.97 -8.79 9.58
N PRO A 56 5.39 -7.85 10.45
CA PRO A 56 4.54 -7.32 11.53
C PRO A 56 3.19 -6.78 11.03
N VAL A 57 3.18 -6.09 9.89
CA VAL A 57 1.94 -5.59 9.28
C VAL A 57 1.00 -6.74 8.88
N TYR A 58 1.52 -7.85 8.36
CA TYR A 58 0.71 -9.00 7.97
C TYR A 58 0.16 -9.76 9.16
N ASP A 59 0.95 -9.88 10.23
CA ASP A 59 0.50 -10.44 11.50
C ASP A 59 -0.64 -9.60 12.08
N TRP A 60 -0.51 -8.28 12.05
CA TRP A 60 -1.57 -7.34 12.43
C TRP A 60 -2.83 -7.45 11.55
N MET A 61 -2.68 -7.57 10.23
CA MET A 61 -3.80 -7.75 9.31
C MET A 61 -4.54 -9.07 9.58
N ARG A 62 -3.82 -10.17 9.82
CA ARG A 62 -4.43 -11.46 10.17
C ARG A 62 -5.17 -11.40 11.50
N LYS A 63 -4.59 -10.73 12.51
CA LYS A 63 -5.20 -10.56 13.83
C LYS A 63 -6.57 -9.89 13.78
N HIS A 64 -6.78 -8.93 12.88
CA HIS A 64 -8.02 -8.14 12.80
C HIS A 64 -8.96 -8.56 11.66
N GLY A 65 -8.55 -9.55 10.85
CA GLY A 65 -9.21 -9.91 9.61
C GLY A 65 -8.77 -9.01 8.46
N VAL A 66 -8.27 -9.63 7.38
CA VAL A 66 -7.71 -8.91 6.23
C VAL A 66 -8.72 -7.99 5.51
N ASP A 67 -10.01 -8.33 5.59
CA ASP A 67 -11.10 -7.55 5.00
C ASP A 67 -11.55 -6.36 5.87
N SER A 68 -11.15 -6.33 7.13
CA SER A 68 -11.34 -5.20 8.06
C SER A 68 -10.34 -4.07 7.80
N ILE A 69 -9.35 -4.29 6.95
CA ILE A 69 -8.29 -3.33 6.63
C ILE A 69 -8.67 -2.53 5.40
N ASP A 70 -8.42 -1.23 5.41
CA ASP A 70 -8.55 -0.35 4.25
C ASP A 70 -7.25 0.39 3.94
N ALA A 71 -7.21 1.07 2.79
CA ALA A 71 -6.07 1.85 2.36
C ALA A 71 -6.49 3.19 1.76
N ALA A 72 -5.74 4.25 2.08
CA ALA A 72 -5.94 5.58 1.51
C ALA A 72 -4.62 6.14 0.98
N ILE A 73 -4.71 6.94 -0.07
CA ILE A 73 -3.59 7.78 -0.53
C ILE A 73 -3.57 9.03 0.36
N ILE A 74 -2.40 9.37 0.88
CA ILE A 74 -2.22 10.59 1.68
C ILE A 74 -1.48 11.68 0.89
N LYS A 75 -0.57 11.30 -0.01
CA LYS A 75 0.21 12.24 -0.84
C LYS A 75 0.57 11.60 -2.18
N SER A 76 0.62 12.41 -3.23
CA SER A 76 1.12 12.06 -4.56
C SER A 76 2.32 12.93 -4.95
N PHE A 77 3.26 12.37 -5.69
CA PHE A 77 4.53 13.00 -6.02
C PHE A 77 4.85 12.84 -7.50
N LEU A 78 5.67 13.74 -8.05
CA LEU A 78 6.10 13.64 -9.44
C LEU A 78 7.15 12.55 -9.60
N THR A 79 8.00 12.37 -8.57
CA THR A 79 9.08 11.39 -8.58
C THR A 79 8.96 10.39 -7.44
N LEU A 80 9.59 9.23 -7.63
CA LEU A 80 9.63 8.20 -6.59
C LEU A 80 10.53 8.61 -5.43
N GLU A 81 11.58 9.39 -5.71
CA GLU A 81 12.49 9.90 -4.70
C GLU A 81 11.78 10.84 -3.72
N GLU A 82 10.98 11.78 -4.24
CA GLU A 82 10.15 12.65 -3.39
C GLU A 82 9.16 11.85 -2.53
N ALA A 83 8.55 10.80 -3.10
CA ALA A 83 7.63 9.94 -2.35
C ALA A 83 8.33 9.20 -1.20
N TYR A 84 9.53 8.65 -1.43
CA TYR A 84 10.31 8.00 -0.38
C TYR A 84 10.85 8.99 0.65
N ALA A 85 11.25 10.19 0.24
CA ALA A 85 11.66 11.24 1.17
C ALA A 85 10.51 11.63 2.10
N ALA A 86 9.28 11.72 1.57
CA ALA A 86 8.09 12.03 2.34
C ALA A 86 7.67 10.90 3.29
N GLU A 87 7.78 9.63 2.88
CA GLU A 87 7.49 8.47 3.76
C GLU A 87 8.34 8.50 5.04
N LYS A 88 9.63 8.84 4.93
CA LYS A 88 10.56 8.88 6.07
C LYS A 88 10.26 9.96 7.12
N GLN A 89 9.41 10.93 6.77
CA GLN A 89 9.05 12.05 7.65
C GLN A 89 7.71 11.82 8.38
N LEU A 90 7.05 10.68 8.13
CA LEU A 90 5.77 10.26 8.73
C LEU A 90 6.01 9.21 9.81
#